data_AF-A0A933LP73-F1
#
_entry.id   AF-A0A933LP73-F1
#
_cell.length_a   1.000
_cell.length_b   1.000
_cell.length_c   1.000
_cell.angle_alpha   90.00
_cell.angle_beta   90.00
_cell.angle_gamma   90.00
#
_symmetry.space_group_name_H-M   'P 1'
#
loop_
_entity.id
_entity.type
_entity.pdbx_description
1 polymer ?
#
loop_
_entity_poly.entity_id
_entity_poly.type
_entity_poly.pdbx_seq_one_letter_code
_entity_poly.pdbx_strand_id
1 'polypeptide(L)'
;MKIFRFIDWLMVLPKDLVNSFTEALRQFEKEKKMRYVTSIERQGMEKGMKQGLQQGVQQGVQQGLQQGILLKAREDVLDILEARFGTVPQTIHQAISASEDISLLKVLHKKAALVASLEEFEKIREKTLPL
;
A
#
# COMPACT_ATOMS: atom_id res chain seq x y z
N MET A 1 43.31 17.03 10.12
CA MET A 1 43.75 17.85 11.27
C MET A 1 43.18 19.28 11.29
N LYS A 2 42.98 19.99 10.17
CA LYS A 2 42.37 21.35 10.18
C LYS A 2 40.90 21.38 10.62
N ILE A 3 40.11 20.36 10.26
CA ILE A 3 38.68 20.29 10.59
C ILE A 3 38.43 20.10 12.10
N PHE A 4 39.25 19.28 12.78
CA PHE A 4 39.10 19.02 14.21
C PHE A 4 39.44 20.27 15.03
N ARG A 5 40.53 20.99 14.72
CA ARG A 5 40.85 22.28 15.36
C ARG A 5 39.78 23.35 15.15
N PHE A 6 39.14 23.34 13.98
CA PHE A 6 38.02 24.24 13.68
C PHE A 6 36.79 23.89 14.52
N ILE A 7 36.47 22.59 14.64
CA ILE A 7 35.37 22.09 15.48
C ILE A 7 35.64 22.40 16.96
N ASP A 8 36.86 22.16 17.46
CA ASP A 8 37.24 22.44 18.85
C ASP A 8 37.10 23.93 19.20
N TRP A 9 37.43 24.82 18.26
CA TRP A 9 37.20 26.27 18.41
C TRP A 9 35.70 26.63 18.33
N LEU A 10 34.94 25.96 17.46
CA LEU A 10 33.49 26.11 17.35
C LEU A 10 32.77 25.67 18.64
N MET A 11 33.31 24.69 19.38
CA MET A 11 32.76 24.24 20.67
C MET A 11 32.90 25.29 21.79
N VAL A 12 33.73 26.33 21.60
CA VAL A 12 33.95 27.44 22.55
C VAL A 12 33.61 28.79 21.91
N LEU A 13 32.62 28.80 21.01
CA LEU A 13 32.22 30.01 20.31
C LEU A 13 31.71 31.07 21.30
N PRO A 14 32.24 32.31 21.27
CA PRO A 14 31.73 33.40 22.09
C PRO A 14 30.23 33.63 21.86
N LYS A 15 29.47 33.88 22.94
CA LYS A 15 28.00 34.01 22.89
C LYS A 15 27.54 35.04 21.86
N ASP A 16 28.25 36.16 21.72
CA ASP A 16 27.90 37.22 20.77
C ASP A 16 27.99 36.77 19.32
N LEU A 17 28.97 35.92 19.00
CA LEU A 17 29.15 35.37 17.67
C LEU A 17 28.05 34.34 17.34
N VAL A 18 27.66 33.50 18.32
CA VAL A 18 26.50 32.59 18.19
C VAL A 18 25.21 33.38 17.91
N ASN A 19 24.99 34.47 18.65
CA ASN A 19 23.81 35.30 18.50
C ASN A 19 23.75 35.94 17.10
N SER A 20 24.86 36.55 16.66
CA SER A 20 24.94 37.19 15.34
C SER A 20 24.72 36.19 14.19
N PHE A 21 25.30 34.99 14.27
CA PHE A 21 25.11 33.93 13.27
C PHE A 21 23.67 33.44 13.23
N THR A 22 23.04 33.26 14.39
CA THR A 22 21.63 32.84 14.49
C THR A 22 20.70 33.88 13.88
N GLU A 23 20.97 35.17 14.08
CA GLU A 23 20.19 36.24 13.51
C GLU A 23 20.36 36.35 11.98
N ALA A 24 21.60 36.22 11.49
CA ALA A 24 21.89 36.16 10.06
C ALA A 24 21.18 34.98 9.38
N LEU A 25 21.18 33.79 10.00
CA LEU A 25 20.42 32.64 9.50
C LEU A 25 18.92 32.92 9.44
N ARG A 26 18.34 33.52 10.50
CA ARG A 26 16.91 33.85 10.53
C ARG A 26 16.53 34.86 9.43
N GLN A 27 17.38 35.85 9.17
CA GLN A 27 17.16 36.82 8.09
C GLN A 27 17.22 36.14 6.73
N PHE A 28 18.24 35.30 6.50
CA PHE A 28 18.37 34.53 5.27
C PHE A 28 17.15 33.60 5.02
N GLU A 29 16.67 32.90 6.04
CA GLU A 29 15.49 32.03 5.94
C GLU A 29 14.21 32.83 5.63
N LYS A 30 14.05 34.02 6.23
CA LYS A 30 12.93 34.92 5.96
C LYS A 30 12.95 35.46 4.53
N GLU A 31 14.12 35.92 4.06
CA GLU A 31 14.30 36.46 2.71
C GLU A 31 14.06 35.39 1.64
N LYS A 32 14.63 34.19 1.83
CA LYS A 32 14.47 33.07 0.90
C LYS A 32 13.14 32.32 1.08
N LYS A 33 12.37 32.64 2.12
CA LYS A 33 11.13 31.95 2.51
C LYS A 33 11.29 30.44 2.61
N MET A 34 12.46 29.99 3.04
CA MET A 34 12.78 28.58 3.19
C MET A 34 13.76 28.38 4.33
N ARG A 35 13.60 27.28 5.06
CA ARG A 35 14.53 26.88 6.12
C ARG A 35 15.87 26.47 5.52
N TYR A 36 16.97 26.82 6.18
CA TYR A 36 18.27 26.26 5.84
C TYR A 36 18.31 24.78 6.24
N VAL A 37 18.64 23.92 5.27
CA VAL A 37 18.76 22.47 5.47
C VAL A 37 20.23 22.10 5.24
N THR A 38 20.84 21.49 6.26
CA THR A 38 22.23 21.03 6.19
C THR A 38 22.38 19.93 5.14
N SER A 39 23.62 19.67 4.70
CA SER A 39 23.90 18.54 3.80
C SER A 39 23.47 17.20 4.38
N ILE A 40 23.65 16.99 5.68
CA ILE A 40 23.26 15.77 6.40
C ILE A 40 21.73 15.63 6.41
N GLU A 41 21.00 16.70 6.73
CA GLU A 41 19.53 16.69 6.71
C GLU A 41 18.99 16.45 5.29
N ARG A 42 19.57 17.08 4.26
CA ARG A 42 19.19 16.83 2.85
C ARG A 42 19.37 15.37 2.47
N GLN A 43 20.53 14.78 2.81
CA GLN A 43 20.78 13.36 2.56
C GLN A 43 19.82 12.45 3.32
N GLY A 44 19.48 12.82 4.56
CA GLY A 44 18.47 12.12 5.36
C GLY A 44 17.09 12.16 4.70
N MET A 45 16.65 13.34 4.25
CA MET A 45 15.38 13.52 3.54
C MET A 45 15.33 12.74 2.22
N GLU A 46 16.39 12.79 1.42
CA GLU A 46 16.48 12.02 0.17
C GLU A 46 16.41 10.52 0.40
N LYS A 47 17.13 10.01 1.41
CA LYS A 47 17.08 8.60 1.79
C LYS A 47 15.68 8.21 2.29
N GLY A 48 15.09 9.02 3.16
CA GLY A 48 13.74 8.80 3.67
C GLY A 48 12.69 8.79 2.56
N MET A 49 12.77 9.72 1.61
CA MET A 49 11.88 9.76 0.44
C MET A 49 12.04 8.51 -0.43
N LYS A 50 13.28 8.11 -0.74
CA LYS A 50 13.54 6.90 -1.52
C LYS A 50 13.00 5.65 -0.84
N GLN A 51 13.24 5.51 0.47
CA GLN A 51 12.73 4.38 1.26
C GLN A 51 11.20 4.37 1.33
N GLY A 52 10.59 5.51 1.62
CA GLY A 52 9.13 5.64 1.69
C GLY A 52 8.46 5.34 0.34
N LEU A 53 9.03 5.83 -0.77
CA LEU A 53 8.54 5.52 -2.11
C LEU A 53 8.67 4.03 -2.41
N GLN A 54 9.82 3.42 -2.11
CA GLN A 54 10.04 2.00 -2.35
C GLN A 54 9.05 1.14 -1.55
N GLN A 55 8.84 1.46 -0.26
CA GLN A 55 7.88 0.75 0.59
C GLN A 55 6.44 0.94 0.09
N GLY A 56 6.06 2.17 -0.26
CA GLY A 56 4.72 2.47 -0.76
C GLY A 56 4.41 1.76 -2.07
N VAL A 57 5.35 1.75 -3.02
CA VAL A 57 5.22 1.00 -4.27
C VAL A 57 5.10 -0.50 -4.00
N GLN A 58 5.93 -1.05 -3.12
CA GLN A 58 5.91 -2.48 -2.83
C GLN A 58 4.59 -2.92 -2.17
N GLN A 59 4.08 -2.14 -1.21
CA GLN A 59 2.79 -2.39 -0.57
C GLN A 59 1.64 -2.26 -1.57
N GLY A 60 1.64 -1.20 -2.40
CA GLY A 60 0.62 -0.98 -3.42
C GLY A 60 0.56 -2.10 -4.45
N VAL A 61 1.72 -2.57 -4.93
CA VAL A 61 1.81 -3.71 -5.85
C VAL A 61 1.28 -4.99 -5.21
N GLN A 62 1.64 -5.28 -3.95
CA GLN A 62 1.15 -6.46 -3.25
C GLN A 62 -0.37 -6.43 -3.05
N GLN A 63 -0.92 -5.30 -2.61
CA GLN A 63 -2.37 -5.12 -2.45
C GLN A 63 -3.10 -5.25 -3.78
N GLY A 64 -2.60 -4.60 -4.84
CA GLY A 64 -3.16 -4.69 -6.18
C GLY A 64 -3.15 -6.11 -6.73
N LEU A 65 -2.06 -6.86 -6.52
CA LEU A 65 -1.98 -8.26 -6.91
C LEU A 65 -2.99 -9.12 -6.16
N GLN A 66 -3.10 -8.97 -4.83
CA GLN A 66 -4.08 -9.73 -4.03
C GLN A 66 -5.51 -9.45 -4.48
N GLN A 67 -5.86 -8.17 -4.68
CA GLN A 67 -7.17 -7.77 -5.20
C GLN A 67 -7.41 -8.34 -6.60
N GLY A 68 -6.43 -8.28 -7.49
CA GLY A 68 -6.54 -8.81 -8.85
C GLY A 68 -6.78 -10.33 -8.86
N ILE A 69 -6.07 -11.09 -8.02
CA ILE A 69 -6.29 -12.53 -7.90
C ILE A 69 -7.69 -12.83 -7.34
N LEU A 70 -8.16 -12.06 -6.35
CA LEU A 70 -9.48 -12.23 -5.77
C LEU A 70 -10.59 -11.94 -6.79
N LEU A 71 -10.48 -10.82 -7.52
CA LEU A 71 -11.40 -10.47 -8.61
C LEU A 71 -11.42 -11.56 -9.68
N LYS A 72 -10.25 -12.06 -10.08
CA LYS A 72 -10.17 -13.12 -11.08
C LYS A 72 -10.81 -14.41 -10.59
N ALA A 73 -10.57 -14.80 -9.34
CA ALA A 73 -11.20 -15.99 -8.77
C ALA A 73 -12.74 -15.88 -8.69
N ARG A 74 -13.29 -14.67 -8.48
CA ARG A 74 -14.73 -14.42 -8.53
C ARG A 74 -15.28 -14.55 -9.95
N GLU A 75 -14.63 -13.89 -10.91
CA GLU A 75 -14.95 -13.97 -12.33
C GLU A 75 -14.93 -15.43 -12.83
N ASP A 76 -13.87 -16.18 -12.51
CA ASP A 76 -13.74 -17.58 -12.92
C ASP A 76 -14.87 -18.49 -12.41
N VAL A 77 -15.45 -18.19 -11.23
CA VAL A 77 -16.63 -18.92 -10.74
C VAL A 77 -17.86 -18.55 -11.55
N LEU A 78 -18.07 -17.25 -11.78
CA LEU A 78 -19.23 -16.74 -12.51
C LEU A 78 -19.21 -17.19 -13.97
N ASP A 79 -18.07 -17.11 -14.64
CA ASP A 79 -17.88 -17.54 -16.04
C ASP A 79 -18.28 -19.01 -16.23
N ILE A 80 -17.91 -19.90 -15.30
CA ILE A 80 -18.32 -21.31 -15.37
C ILE A 80 -19.83 -21.47 -15.19
N LEU A 81 -20.40 -20.77 -14.22
CA LEU A 81 -21.84 -20.84 -13.98
C LEU A 81 -22.63 -20.30 -15.18
N GLU A 82 -22.16 -19.21 -15.78
CA GLU A 82 -22.75 -18.62 -16.97
C GLU A 82 -22.63 -19.53 -18.20
N ALA A 83 -21.45 -20.12 -18.41
CA ALA A 83 -21.23 -21.04 -19.52
C ALA A 83 -22.09 -22.31 -19.42
N ARG A 84 -22.37 -22.80 -18.20
CA ARG A 84 -23.13 -24.05 -17.99
C ARG A 84 -24.64 -23.84 -17.89
N PHE A 85 -25.07 -22.76 -17.25
CA PHE A 85 -26.45 -22.55 -16.86
C PHE A 85 -27.09 -21.30 -17.47
N GLY A 86 -26.34 -20.52 -18.26
CA GLY A 86 -26.81 -19.27 -18.85
C GLY A 86 -26.88 -18.16 -17.81
N THR A 87 -28.03 -17.52 -17.64
CA THR A 87 -28.15 -16.39 -16.72
C THR A 87 -28.00 -16.83 -15.26
N VAL A 88 -26.97 -16.33 -14.58
CA VAL A 88 -26.77 -16.57 -13.15
C VAL A 88 -27.66 -15.62 -12.33
N PRO A 89 -28.45 -16.15 -11.36
CA PRO A 89 -29.25 -15.32 -10.46
C PRO A 89 -28.41 -14.26 -9.73
N GLN A 90 -28.98 -13.05 -9.60
CA GLN A 90 -28.30 -11.92 -8.98
C GLN A 90 -27.88 -12.20 -7.53
N THR A 91 -28.62 -13.05 -6.80
CA THR A 91 -28.29 -13.51 -5.44
C THR A 91 -26.94 -14.21 -5.39
N ILE A 92 -26.68 -15.12 -6.32
CA ILE A 92 -25.41 -15.85 -6.44
C ILE A 92 -24.30 -14.89 -6.85
N HIS A 93 -24.57 -14.02 -7.82
CA HIS A 93 -23.60 -13.02 -8.27
C HIS A 93 -23.11 -12.12 -7.13
N GLN A 94 -24.03 -11.61 -6.31
CA GLN A 94 -23.71 -10.78 -5.15
C GLN A 94 -22.94 -11.57 -4.08
N ALA A 95 -23.33 -12.82 -3.80
CA ALA A 95 -22.64 -13.65 -2.82
C ALA A 95 -21.19 -13.96 -3.21
N ILE A 96 -20.94 -14.27 -4.48
CA ILE A 96 -19.56 -14.49 -4.99
C ILE A 96 -18.77 -13.18 -4.98
N SER A 97 -19.40 -12.08 -5.41
CA SER A 97 -18.76 -10.75 -5.45
C SER A 97 -18.38 -10.23 -4.06
N ALA A 98 -19.11 -10.61 -3.01
CA ALA A 98 -18.81 -10.23 -1.64
C ALA A 98 -17.77 -11.13 -0.96
N SER A 99 -17.38 -12.27 -1.56
CA SER A 99 -16.47 -13.23 -0.94
C SER A 99 -15.03 -12.74 -0.97
N GLU A 100 -14.39 -12.59 0.20
CA GLU A 100 -12.98 -12.19 0.33
C GLU A 100 -12.01 -13.37 0.50
N ASP A 101 -12.53 -14.60 0.56
CA ASP A 101 -11.73 -15.80 0.74
C ASP A 101 -11.46 -16.49 -0.60
N ILE A 102 -10.21 -16.35 -1.06
CA ILE A 102 -9.72 -16.97 -2.29
C ILE A 102 -9.78 -18.51 -2.26
N SER A 103 -9.58 -19.14 -1.10
CA SER A 103 -9.58 -20.60 -0.98
C SER A 103 -10.99 -21.12 -1.17
N LEU A 104 -11.97 -20.43 -0.59
CA LEU A 104 -13.39 -20.71 -0.82
C LEU A 104 -13.77 -20.53 -2.29
N LEU A 105 -13.35 -19.44 -2.93
CA LEU A 105 -13.61 -19.22 -4.36
C LEU A 105 -13.01 -20.34 -5.23
N LYS A 106 -11.80 -20.82 -4.94
CA LYS A 106 -11.19 -21.96 -5.65
C LYS A 106 -11.98 -23.26 -5.45
N VAL A 107 -12.53 -23.50 -4.27
CA VAL A 107 -13.39 -24.66 -4.01
C VAL A 107 -14.70 -24.52 -4.77
N LEU A 108 -15.33 -23.34 -4.73
CA LEU A 108 -16.56 -23.04 -5.45
C LEU A 108 -16.37 -23.17 -6.96
N HIS A 109 -15.25 -22.72 -7.50
CA HIS A 109 -14.92 -22.85 -8.93
C HIS A 109 -14.90 -24.32 -9.36
N LYS A 110 -14.22 -25.19 -8.61
CA LYS A 110 -14.23 -26.64 -8.88
C LYS A 110 -15.63 -27.23 -8.79
N LYS A 111 -16.42 -26.82 -7.80
CA LYS A 111 -17.79 -27.31 -7.62
C LYS A 111 -18.73 -26.81 -8.71
N ALA A 112 -18.58 -25.57 -9.16
CA ALA A 112 -19.34 -24.96 -10.25
C ALA A 112 -19.23 -25.76 -11.54
N ALA A 113 -18.12 -26.46 -11.78
CA ALA A 113 -17.93 -27.35 -12.93
C ALA A 113 -18.60 -28.73 -12.76
N LEU A 114 -18.91 -29.16 -11.53
CA LEU A 114 -19.36 -30.54 -11.23
C LEU A 114 -20.86 -30.65 -10.96
N VAL A 115 -21.48 -29.61 -10.41
CA VAL A 115 -22.92 -29.59 -10.04
C VAL A 115 -23.84 -29.74 -11.24
N ALA A 116 -25.02 -30.34 -11.07
CA ALA A 116 -25.97 -30.53 -12.17
C ALA A 116 -26.89 -29.32 -12.40
N SER A 117 -27.05 -28.44 -11.41
CA SER A 117 -27.90 -27.25 -11.49
C SER A 117 -27.41 -26.10 -10.60
N LEU A 118 -27.97 -24.90 -10.84
CA LEU A 118 -27.74 -23.73 -9.99
C LEU A 118 -28.27 -23.91 -8.56
N GLU A 119 -29.38 -24.63 -8.39
CA GLU A 119 -29.95 -24.92 -7.07
C GLU A 119 -29.02 -25.80 -6.22
N GLU A 120 -28.37 -26.79 -6.86
CA GLU A 120 -27.37 -27.62 -6.21
C GLU A 120 -26.13 -26.81 -5.84
N PHE A 121 -25.67 -25.92 -6.74
CA PHE A 121 -24.59 -24.99 -6.46
C PHE A 121 -24.89 -24.12 -5.24
N GLU A 122 -26.09 -23.54 -5.18
CA GLU A 122 -26.50 -22.65 -4.11
C GLU A 122 -26.53 -23.36 -2.75
N LYS A 123 -27.09 -24.57 -2.68
CA LYS A 123 -27.05 -25.39 -1.46
C LYS A 123 -25.62 -25.66 -0.98
N ILE A 124 -24.70 -25.90 -1.90
CA ILE A 124 -23.31 -26.14 -1.51
C ILE A 124 -22.61 -24.85 -1.08
N ARG A 125 -22.89 -23.73 -1.74
CA ARG A 125 -22.41 -22.41 -1.33
C ARG A 125 -22.86 -22.08 0.08
N GLU A 126 -24.14 -22.26 0.41
CA GLU A 126 -24.69 -22.01 1.75
C GLU A 126 -24.06 -22.90 2.83
N LYS A 127 -23.82 -24.18 2.53
CA LYS A 127 -23.10 -25.08 3.46
C LYS A 127 -21.64 -24.68 3.67
N THR A 128 -21.01 -24.09 2.65
CA THR A 128 -19.60 -23.71 2.70
C THR A 128 -19.41 -22.27 3.22
N LEU A 129 -20.48 -21.47 3.22
CA LEU A 129 -20.50 -20.07 3.64
C LEU A 129 -21.79 -19.78 4.43
N PRO A 130 -21.91 -20.25 5.69
CA PRO A 130 -22.97 -19.78 6.57
C PRO A 130 -22.73 -18.29 6.86
N LEU A 131 -23.79 -17.49 6.71
CA LEU A 131 -23.80 -16.06 7.06
C LEU A 131 -23.35 -15.83 8.51
#